data_AF-A0A821N500-F1
#
_entry.id   AF-A0A821N500-F1
#
_cell.length_a   1.000
_cell.length_b   1.000
_cell.length_c   1.000
_cell.angle_alpha   90.00
_cell.angle_beta   90.00
_cell.angle_gamma   90.00
#
_symmetry.space_group_name_H-M   'P 1'
#
loop_
_entity.id
_entity.type
_entity.pdbx_description
1 polymer ?
#
loop_
_entity_poly.entity_id
_entity_poly.type
_entity_poly.pdbx_seq_one_letter_code
_entity_poly.pdbx_strand_id
1 'polypeptide(L)'
;MLEILGDHKTFKILKSDETMSHEDRLIRKLKQLKDNGFITEKEYNFCRPTGSQPARIYGLPKIHKIGVPLRPIVSASGTFNYNLAKLLAIKLDHLRKNDTIITNTFAFVDELLALKFDNSQIKMVSFDITSLFTNVPLQRTIQLILDKLYGPEHTCTYSDKK
;
A
#
# COMPACT_ATOMS: atom_id res chain seq x y z
N MET A 1 -4.35 19.11 14.41
CA MET A 1 -3.74 18.86 13.08
C MET A 1 -2.36 19.48 12.97
N LEU A 2 -2.19 20.76 13.33
CA LEU A 2 -0.88 21.42 13.36
C LEU A 2 0.14 20.67 14.23
N GLU A 3 -0.27 20.15 15.40
CA GLU A 3 0.60 19.30 16.23
C GLU A 3 1.07 18.02 15.53
N ILE A 4 0.23 17.40 14.68
CA ILE A 4 0.59 16.20 13.92
C ILE A 4 1.60 16.55 12.82
N LEU A 5 1.40 17.69 12.15
CA LEU A 5 2.30 18.17 11.09
C LEU A 5 3.63 18.73 11.63
N GLY A 6 3.68 19.05 12.93
CA GLY A 6 4.90 19.46 13.64
C GLY A 6 5.87 18.31 13.92
N ASP A 7 5.51 17.06 13.62
CA ASP A 7 6.43 15.93 13.71
C ASP A 7 7.49 15.98 12.59
N HIS A 8 8.65 16.55 12.90
CA HIS A 8 9.79 16.65 11.99
C HIS A 8 10.54 15.33 11.74
N LYS A 9 10.20 14.25 12.46
CA LYS A 9 10.72 12.91 12.17
C LYS A 9 10.00 12.31 10.96
N THR A 10 8.70 12.59 10.82
CA THR A 10 7.86 12.04 9.76
C THR A 10 7.65 13.04 8.61
N PHE A 11 7.48 14.32 8.91
CA PHE A 11 7.18 15.37 7.94
C PHE A 11 8.34 16.34 7.75
N LYS A 12 8.55 16.76 6.51
CA LYS A 12 9.53 17.78 6.14
C LYS A 12 8.84 18.92 5.41
N ILE A 13 9.15 20.15 5.82
CA ILE A 13 8.68 21.34 5.11
C ILE A 13 9.43 21.46 3.78
N LEU A 14 8.68 21.61 2.69
CA LEU A 14 9.22 21.83 1.35
C LEU A 14 9.30 23.34 1.06
N LYS A 15 10.33 23.75 0.31
CA LYS A 15 10.53 25.15 -0.11
C LYS A 15 9.66 25.55 -1.31
N SER A 16 9.25 24.57 -2.10
CA SER A 16 8.48 24.75 -3.33
C SER A 16 7.68 23.48 -3.65
N ASP A 17 6.66 23.62 -4.50
CA ASP A 17 5.91 22.48 -5.03
C ASP A 17 6.74 21.74 -6.11
N GLU A 18 7.05 20.46 -5.85
CA GLU A 18 7.82 19.61 -6.77
C GLU A 18 6.93 18.72 -7.66
N THR A 19 5.60 18.90 -7.62
CA THR A 19 4.64 18.01 -8.29
C THR A 19 4.92 17.85 -9.78
N MET A 20 5.12 18.96 -10.50
CA MET A 20 5.42 18.92 -11.94
C MET A 20 6.77 18.23 -12.23
N SER A 21 7.78 18.47 -11.38
CA SER A 21 9.09 17.82 -11.51
C SER A 21 9.00 16.30 -11.33
N HIS A 22 8.19 15.86 -10.37
CA HIS A 22 7.93 14.44 -10.13
C HIS A 22 7.11 13.81 -11.26
N GLU A 23 6.11 14.53 -11.78
CA GLU A 23 5.33 14.13 -12.95
C GLU A 23 6.25 13.87 -14.15
N ASP A 24 7.07 14.86 -14.51
CA ASP A 24 8.02 14.76 -15.64
C ASP A 24 9.00 13.59 -15.48
N ARG A 25 9.54 13.42 -14.26
CA ARG A 25 10.46 12.32 -13.96
C ARG A 25 9.78 10.97 -14.12
N LEU A 26 8.53 10.84 -13.66
CA LEU A 26 7.76 9.62 -13.81
C LEU A 26 7.45 9.34 -15.29
N ILE A 27 7.01 10.33 -16.06
CA ILE A 27 6.72 10.19 -17.50
C ILE A 27 7.97 9.68 -18.25
N ARG A 28 9.14 10.29 -17.98
CA ARG A 28 10.42 9.83 -18.56
C ARG A 28 10.69 8.36 -18.22
N LYS A 29 10.48 7.95 -16.98
CA LYS A 29 10.72 6.57 -16.54
C LYS A 29 9.73 5.59 -17.18
N LEU A 30 8.45 5.94 -17.23
CA LEU A 30 7.42 5.12 -17.88
C LEU A 30 7.71 4.94 -19.37
N LYS A 31 8.15 6.02 -20.05
CA LYS A 31 8.56 5.94 -21.45
C LYS A 31 9.73 4.98 -21.64
N GLN A 32 10.77 5.08 -20.80
CA GLN A 32 11.90 4.15 -20.83
C GLN A 32 11.45 2.68 -20.64
N LEU A 33 10.55 2.43 -19.68
CA LEU A 33 10.04 1.07 -19.43
C LEU A 33 9.24 0.53 -20.61
N LYS A 34 8.43 1.37 -21.26
CA LYS A 34 7.69 1.03 -22.47
C LYS A 34 8.62 0.73 -23.64
N ASP A 35 9.56 1.64 -23.91
CA ASP A 35 10.50 1.52 -25.04
C ASP A 35 11.39 0.27 -24.89
N ASN A 36 11.68 -0.15 -23.65
CA ASN A 36 12.39 -1.40 -23.33
C ASN A 36 11.48 -2.66 -23.27
N GLY A 37 10.17 -2.53 -23.52
CA GLY A 37 9.23 -3.66 -23.51
C GLY A 37 8.81 -4.19 -22.14
N PHE A 38 9.13 -3.49 -21.04
CA PHE A 38 8.72 -3.91 -19.68
C PHE A 38 7.26 -3.62 -19.36
N ILE A 39 6.65 -2.65 -20.05
CA ILE A 39 5.23 -2.32 -19.92
C ILE A 39 4.61 -2.14 -21.31
N THR A 40 3.34 -2.50 -21.43
CA THR A 40 2.56 -2.34 -22.66
C THR A 40 2.18 -0.89 -22.93
N GLU A 41 1.78 -0.58 -24.16
CA GLU A 41 1.19 0.72 -24.53
C GLU A 41 0.01 1.10 -23.63
N LYS A 42 -0.85 0.12 -23.33
CA LYS A 42 -2.04 0.31 -22.48
C LYS A 42 -1.64 0.67 -21.05
N GLU A 43 -0.65 -0.01 -20.49
CA GLU A 43 -0.15 0.26 -19.13
C GLU A 43 0.56 1.61 -19.06
N TYR A 44 1.35 1.95 -20.08
CA TYR A 44 1.96 3.28 -20.19
C TYR A 44 0.90 4.37 -20.18
N ASN A 45 -0.12 4.28 -21.04
CA ASN A 45 -1.18 5.28 -21.13
C ASN A 45 -2.03 5.35 -19.86
N PHE A 46 -2.27 4.22 -19.19
CA PHE A 46 -2.95 4.19 -17.90
C PHE A 46 -2.13 4.87 -16.79
N CYS A 47 -0.83 4.60 -16.74
CA CYS A 47 0.06 5.13 -15.70
C CYS A 47 0.52 6.56 -15.94
N ARG A 48 0.47 7.05 -17.18
CA ARG A 48 0.96 8.37 -17.55
C ARG A 48 0.10 9.45 -16.86
N PRO A 49 0.66 10.20 -15.90
CA PRO A 49 -0.06 11.30 -15.28
C PRO A 49 -0.32 12.45 -16.27
N THR A 50 -1.33 13.27 -15.96
CA THR A 50 -1.59 14.54 -16.66
C THR A 50 -2.27 15.49 -15.67
N GLY A 51 -1.66 16.64 -15.42
CA GLY A 51 -2.24 17.65 -14.51
C GLY A 51 -2.26 17.19 -13.06
N SER A 52 -1.15 16.63 -12.56
CA SER A 52 -1.07 16.12 -11.20
C SER A 52 -1.22 17.22 -10.15
N GLN A 53 -1.74 16.85 -9.00
CA GLN A 53 -1.81 17.70 -7.82
C GLN A 53 -1.04 17.10 -6.64
N PRO A 54 -0.56 17.93 -5.69
CA PRO A 54 -0.02 17.43 -4.43
C PRO A 54 -1.03 16.57 -3.66
N ALA A 55 -0.52 15.61 -2.89
CA ALA A 55 -1.35 14.83 -1.98
C ALA A 55 -1.96 15.74 -0.90
N ARG A 56 -3.21 15.49 -0.52
CA ARG A 56 -3.92 16.32 0.49
C ARG A 56 -4.02 15.56 1.80
N ILE A 57 -3.61 16.19 2.90
CA ILE A 57 -3.78 15.64 4.24
C ILE A 57 -5.04 16.21 4.90
N TYR A 58 -5.83 15.34 5.52
CA TYR A 58 -7.00 15.71 6.32
C TYR A 58 -7.13 14.78 7.53
N GLY A 59 -8.03 15.10 8.45
CA GLY A 59 -8.12 14.43 9.75
C GLY A 59 -9.52 13.90 9.98
N LEU A 60 -9.63 12.62 10.34
CA LEU A 60 -10.89 12.01 10.73
C LEU A 60 -10.94 11.82 12.26
N PRO A 61 -12.02 12.22 12.95
CA PRO A 61 -12.11 12.08 14.40
C PRO A 61 -12.18 10.60 14.81
N LYS A 62 -11.37 10.19 15.81
CA LYS A 62 -11.49 8.89 16.47
C LYS A 62 -12.49 9.00 17.63
N ILE A 63 -13.79 8.98 17.31
CA ILE A 63 -14.90 9.19 18.27
C ILE A 63 -14.95 8.20 19.44
N HIS A 64 -14.30 7.04 19.29
CA HIS A 64 -14.23 5.99 20.32
C HIS A 64 -13.07 6.19 21.31
N LYS A 65 -12.29 7.27 21.22
CA LYS A 65 -11.18 7.56 22.13
C LYS A 65 -11.42 8.86 22.90
N ILE A 66 -11.00 8.87 24.17
CA ILE A 66 -11.04 10.07 25.03
C ILE A 66 -10.28 11.21 24.35
N GLY A 67 -10.84 12.41 24.38
CA GLY A 67 -10.28 13.60 23.72
C GLY A 67 -10.48 13.63 22.20
N VAL A 68 -11.14 12.62 21.60
CA VAL A 68 -11.48 12.54 20.17
C VAL A 68 -10.30 12.92 19.24
N PRO A 69 -9.15 12.25 19.38
CA PRO A 69 -7.96 12.57 18.59
C PRO A 69 -8.21 12.35 17.09
N LEU A 70 -7.55 13.16 16.26
CA LEU A 70 -7.63 13.02 14.80
C LEU A 70 -6.77 11.85 14.30
N ARG A 71 -7.29 11.10 13.33
CA ARG A 71 -6.53 10.19 12.47
C ARG A 71 -6.13 10.96 11.21
N PRO A 72 -4.84 11.26 10.99
CA PRO A 72 -4.41 11.87 9.74
C PRO A 72 -4.58 10.87 8.59
N ILE A 73 -5.11 11.33 7.46
CA ILE A 73 -5.27 10.59 6.21
C ILE A 73 -4.66 11.41 5.09
N VAL A 74 -3.85 10.76 4.27
CA VAL A 74 -3.27 11.36 3.06
C VAL A 74 -4.05 10.85 1.85
N SER A 75 -4.77 11.74 1.18
CA SER A 75 -5.39 11.46 -0.11
C SER A 75 -4.34 11.55 -1.22
N ALA A 76 -4.07 10.42 -1.86
CA ALA A 76 -3.24 10.33 -3.06
C ALA A 76 -4.05 10.53 -4.35
N SER A 77 -5.33 10.85 -4.27
CA SER A 77 -6.17 11.03 -5.46
C SER A 77 -5.67 12.20 -6.31
N GLY A 78 -5.36 11.92 -7.58
CA GLY A 78 -4.83 12.90 -8.52
C GLY A 78 -3.34 13.20 -8.36
N THR A 79 -2.60 12.47 -7.51
CA THR A 79 -1.13 12.59 -7.47
C THR A 79 -0.50 11.93 -8.70
N PHE A 80 0.70 12.38 -9.05
CA PHE A 80 1.43 11.92 -10.24
C PHE A 80 1.61 10.40 -10.32
N ASN A 81 1.72 9.71 -9.17
CA ASN A 81 1.96 8.28 -9.08
C ASN A 81 0.69 7.44 -8.81
N TYR A 82 -0.49 8.04 -8.77
CA TYR A 82 -1.73 7.37 -8.35
C TYR A 82 -2.07 6.15 -9.22
N ASN A 83 -2.09 6.31 -10.54
CA ASN A 83 -2.41 5.20 -11.46
C ASN A 83 -1.28 4.15 -11.49
N LEU A 84 -0.02 4.56 -11.36
CA LEU A 84 1.08 3.61 -11.23
C LEU A 84 0.91 2.74 -9.97
N ALA A 85 0.55 3.34 -8.83
CA ALA A 85 0.27 2.60 -7.61
C ALA A 85 -0.90 1.61 -7.77
N LYS A 86 -1.95 2.00 -8.50
CA LYS A 86 -3.05 1.09 -8.86
C LYS A 86 -2.58 -0.08 -9.73
N LEU A 87 -1.79 0.19 -10.76
CA LEU A 87 -1.26 -0.86 -11.63
C LEU A 87 -0.42 -1.86 -10.81
N LEU A 88 0.45 -1.35 -9.94
CA LEU A 88 1.25 -2.19 -9.05
C LEU A 88 0.38 -3.02 -8.10
N ALA A 89 -0.66 -2.43 -7.49
CA ALA A 89 -1.57 -3.15 -6.63
C ALA A 89 -2.28 -4.31 -7.36
N ILE A 90 -2.67 -4.10 -8.62
CA ILE A 90 -3.26 -5.15 -9.47
C ILE A 90 -2.23 -6.25 -9.76
N LYS A 91 -1.02 -5.87 -10.21
CA LYS A 91 0.03 -6.84 -10.55
C LYS A 91 0.47 -7.67 -9.35
N LEU A 92 0.51 -7.07 -8.16
CA LEU A 92 0.98 -7.71 -6.93
C LEU A 92 -0.14 -8.41 -6.15
N ASP A 93 -1.40 -8.37 -6.60
CA ASP A 93 -2.55 -8.91 -5.85
C ASP A 93 -2.39 -10.40 -5.52
N HIS A 94 -1.81 -11.17 -6.44
CA HIS A 94 -1.55 -12.59 -6.26
C HIS A 94 -0.59 -12.88 -5.08
N LEU A 95 0.34 -11.96 -4.77
CA LEU A 95 1.27 -12.10 -3.65
C LEU A 95 0.63 -11.81 -2.29
N ARG A 96 -0.54 -11.15 -2.29
CA ARG A 96 -1.29 -10.84 -1.06
C ARG A 96 -2.00 -12.07 -0.52
N LYS A 97 -2.42 -13.01 -1.37
CA LYS A 97 -3.24 -14.16 -0.95
C LYS A 97 -2.38 -15.16 -0.17
N ASN A 98 -2.85 -15.53 1.02
CA ASN A 98 -2.25 -16.58 1.86
C ASN A 98 -3.35 -17.21 2.73
N ASP A 99 -3.16 -18.47 3.11
CA ASP A 99 -4.10 -19.26 3.90
C ASP A 99 -4.30 -18.71 5.33
N THR A 100 -3.41 -17.83 5.77
CA THR A 100 -3.48 -17.17 7.08
C THR A 100 -4.29 -15.87 7.08
N ILE A 101 -4.85 -15.45 5.93
CA ILE A 101 -5.61 -14.20 5.81
C ILE A 101 -7.10 -14.52 5.80
N ILE A 102 -7.78 -14.04 6.84
CA ILE A 102 -9.22 -14.13 6.92
C ILE A 102 -9.84 -12.93 6.22
N THR A 103 -10.74 -13.20 5.28
CA THR A 103 -11.26 -12.20 4.33
C THR A 103 -12.37 -11.33 4.90
N ASN A 104 -13.14 -11.85 5.87
CA ASN A 104 -14.25 -11.14 6.46
C ASN A 104 -14.53 -11.60 7.90
N THR A 105 -15.22 -10.75 8.65
CA THR A 105 -15.49 -10.98 10.08
C THR A 105 -16.39 -12.19 10.33
N PHE A 106 -17.31 -12.52 9.43
CA PHE A 106 -18.20 -13.67 9.60
C PHE A 106 -17.42 -14.99 9.46
N ALA A 107 -16.58 -15.10 8.44
CA ALA A 107 -15.67 -16.24 8.26
C ALA A 107 -14.76 -16.43 9.47
N PHE A 108 -14.23 -15.32 10.04
CA PHE A 108 -13.45 -15.39 11.28
C PHE A 108 -14.24 -16.02 12.44
N VAL A 109 -15.49 -15.59 12.64
CA VAL A 109 -16.35 -16.11 13.71
C VAL A 109 -16.66 -17.58 13.49
N ASP A 110 -17.03 -17.96 12.27
CA ASP A 110 -17.37 -19.34 11.91
C ASP A 110 -16.17 -20.27 12.11
N GLU A 111 -14.98 -19.88 11.64
CA GLU A 111 -13.75 -20.64 11.84
C GLU A 111 -13.40 -20.77 13.33
N LEU A 112 -13.49 -19.67 14.10
CA LEU A 112 -13.20 -19.67 15.52
C LEU A 112 -14.15 -20.59 16.31
N LEU A 113 -15.45 -20.58 15.98
CA LEU A 113 -16.45 -21.43 16.62
C LEU A 113 -16.34 -22.91 16.20
N ALA A 114 -15.81 -23.19 15.01
CA ALA A 114 -15.56 -24.55 14.54
C ALA A 114 -14.36 -25.21 15.24
N LEU A 115 -13.42 -24.42 15.76
CA LEU A 115 -12.29 -24.95 16.51
C LEU A 115 -12.77 -25.56 17.82
N LYS A 116 -12.42 -26.84 18.03
CA LYS A 116 -12.72 -27.57 19.26
C LYS A 116 -11.53 -27.50 20.19
N PHE A 117 -11.67 -26.79 21.30
CA PHE A 117 -10.66 -26.73 22.35
C PHE A 117 -11.27 -26.83 23.75
N ASP A 118 -10.46 -27.32 24.67
CA ASP A 118 -10.76 -27.27 26.10
C ASP A 118 -10.50 -25.85 26.62
N ASN A 119 -11.58 -25.12 26.89
CA ASN A 119 -11.52 -23.74 27.37
C ASN A 119 -10.81 -23.59 28.72
N SER A 120 -10.59 -24.67 29.47
CA SER A 120 -9.82 -24.64 30.73
C SER A 120 -8.31 -24.60 30.52
N GLN A 121 -7.81 -24.91 29.32
CA GLN A 121 -6.38 -25.04 29.02
C GLN A 121 -5.85 -23.97 28.04
N ILE A 122 -6.73 -23.16 27.45
CA ILE A 122 -6.35 -22.20 26.41
C ILE A 122 -6.53 -20.76 26.89
N LYS A 123 -5.58 -19.90 26.51
CA LYS A 123 -5.67 -18.45 26.66
C LYS A 123 -5.71 -17.80 25.29
N MET A 124 -6.66 -16.90 25.10
CA MET A 124 -6.71 -16.04 23.92
C MET A 124 -5.82 -14.82 24.16
N VAL A 125 -4.96 -14.51 23.18
CA VAL A 125 -4.11 -13.32 23.17
C VAL A 125 -4.39 -12.53 21.90
N SER A 126 -4.61 -11.23 22.05
CA SER A 126 -4.82 -10.31 20.93
C SER A 126 -3.63 -9.38 20.81
N PHE A 127 -3.15 -9.20 19.59
CA PHE A 127 -2.08 -8.28 19.24
C PHE A 127 -2.64 -7.24 18.26
N ASP A 128 -2.27 -5.97 18.44
CA ASP A 128 -2.59 -4.89 17.52
C ASP A 128 -1.30 -4.20 17.06
N ILE A 129 -1.27 -3.81 15.78
CA ILE A 129 -0.11 -3.12 15.21
C ILE A 129 -0.33 -1.61 15.35
N THR A 130 0.58 -0.96 16.09
CA THR A 130 0.59 0.49 16.19
C THR A 130 1.10 1.14 14.91
N SER A 131 0.30 2.02 14.32
CA SER A 131 0.69 2.85 13.17
C SER A 131 1.25 2.05 11.98
N LEU A 132 0.55 0.99 11.57
CA LEU A 132 0.97 0.07 10.51
C LEU A 132 1.54 0.78 9.27
N PHE A 133 0.83 1.77 8.71
CA PHE A 133 1.24 2.44 7.47
C PHE A 133 2.58 3.18 7.56
N THR A 134 2.95 3.73 8.72
CA THR A 134 4.20 4.47 8.90
C THR A 134 5.36 3.57 9.32
N ASN A 135 5.08 2.34 9.76
CA ASN A 135 6.06 1.39 10.30
C ASN A 135 6.38 0.24 9.34
N VAL A 136 5.91 0.26 8.10
CA VAL A 136 6.28 -0.74 7.09
C VAL A 136 7.77 -0.54 6.70
N PRO A 137 8.66 -1.53 6.89
CA PRO A 137 10.07 -1.41 6.53
C PRO A 137 10.25 -1.48 5.02
N LEU A 138 10.14 -0.33 4.34
CA LEU A 138 10.00 -0.23 2.88
C LEU A 138 11.01 -1.08 2.11
N GLN A 139 12.30 -1.00 2.43
CA GLN A 139 13.33 -1.75 1.69
C GLN A 139 13.25 -3.25 1.91
N ARG A 140 12.94 -3.68 3.14
CA ARG A 140 12.72 -5.10 3.41
C ARG A 140 11.48 -5.61 2.66
N THR A 141 10.42 -4.82 2.63
CA THR A 141 9.19 -5.17 1.90
C THR A 141 9.43 -5.27 0.40
N ILE A 142 10.16 -4.33 -0.20
CA ILE A 142 10.53 -4.39 -1.62
C ILE A 142 11.36 -5.65 -1.90
N GLN A 143 12.35 -5.96 -1.07
CA GLN A 143 13.16 -7.17 -1.24
C GLN A 143 12.31 -8.44 -1.16
N LEU A 144 11.41 -8.54 -0.17
CA LEU A 144 10.50 -9.67 -0.05
C LEU A 144 9.59 -9.84 -1.28
N ILE A 145 9.13 -8.75 -1.87
CA ILE A 145 8.34 -8.80 -3.11
C ILE A 145 9.21 -9.31 -4.27
N LEU A 146 10.44 -8.80 -4.41
CA LEU A 146 11.37 -9.24 -5.46
C LEU A 146 11.74 -10.73 -5.29
N ASP A 147 11.99 -11.18 -4.07
CA ASP A 147 12.29 -12.58 -3.77
C ASP A 147 11.11 -13.49 -4.15
N LYS A 148 9.87 -13.05 -3.88
CA LYS A 148 8.67 -13.79 -4.29
C LYS A 148 8.45 -13.79 -5.81
N LEU A 149 8.86 -12.74 -6.51
CA LEU A 149 8.65 -12.58 -7.96
C LEU A 149 9.78 -13.14 -8.82
N TYR A 150 11.01 -13.22 -8.30
CA TYR A 150 12.20 -13.54 -9.09
C TYR A 150 13.20 -14.43 -8.34
N GLY A 151 12.95 -14.72 -7.07
CA GLY A 151 13.83 -15.55 -6.24
C GLY A 151 13.69 -17.04 -6.53
N PRO A 152 14.48 -17.87 -5.84
CA PRO A 152 14.57 -19.31 -6.11
C PRO A 152 13.27 -20.08 -5.84
N GLU A 153 12.40 -19.57 -4.97
CA GLU A 153 11.09 -20.17 -4.62
C GLU A 153 9.93 -19.57 -5.43
N HIS A 154 10.21 -18.79 -6.47
CA HIS A 154 9.21 -18.15 -7.29
C HIS A 154 8.33 -19.15 -8.05
N THR A 155 7.02 -18.99 -7.95
CA THR A 155 6.00 -19.85 -8.59
C THR A 155 5.20 -19.15 -9.70
N CYS A 156 5.49 -17.89 -10.02
CA CYS A 156 4.71 -17.13 -11.00
C CYS A 156 5.06 -17.64 -12.42
N THR A 157 4.16 -18.41 -13.01
CA THR A 157 4.32 -18.89 -14.37
C THR A 157 3.83 -17.82 -15.34
N TYR A 158 4.69 -17.42 -16.28
CA TYR A 158 4.28 -16.59 -17.40
C TYR A 158 3.34 -17.42 -18.30
N SER A 159 2.08 -16.99 -18.42
CA SER A 159 1.09 -17.65 -19.27
C SER A 159 0.92 -16.84 -20.55
N ASP A 160 1.43 -17.37 -21.67
CA ASP A 160 1.21 -16.89 -23.05
C ASP A 160 -0.25 -17.12 -23.51
N LYS A 161 -1.24 -16.74 -22.71
CA LYS A 161 -2.62 -16.74 -23.21
C LYS A 161 -2.81 -15.52 -24.10
N LYS A 162 -2.51 -15.75 -25.38
CA LYS A 162 -2.99 -15.00 -26.55
C LYS A 162 -4.51 -14.85 -26.54
#